data_AF-A0A9P0Q7B5-F1
#
_entry.id   AF-A0A9P0Q7B5-F1
#
_cell.length_a   1.000
_cell.length_b   1.000
_cell.length_c   1.000
_cell.angle_alpha   90.00
_cell.angle_beta   90.00
_cell.angle_gamma   90.00
#
_symmetry.space_group_name_H-M   'P 1'
#
loop_
_entity.id
_entity.type
_entity.pdbx_description
1 polymer ?
#
loop_
_entity_poly.entity_id
_entity_poly.type
_entity_poly.pdbx_seq_one_letter_code
_entity_poly.pdbx_strand_id
1 'polypeptide(L)'
;MVYKWCVVPKCTSTSINSPQTLFVSVPTDCKRRKKWLLLARRDPKGISSTSNVFMCKDHFDMEKDTINYMQYKMGFSKKILLTEDAVPTKFHCQEDRKRPLSDAGLSRGAYVKRKRMDLVNTCLQSQNATEAQAESLQKDESLIQDIIEPQGM
;
A
#
# COMPACT_ATOMS: atom_id res chain seq x y z
N MET A 1 -8.88 7.21 -38.59
CA MET A 1 -9.22 6.91 -37.18
C MET A 1 -7.93 6.55 -36.45
N VAL A 2 -7.67 7.13 -35.27
CA VAL A 2 -6.51 6.72 -34.44
C VAL A 2 -6.95 5.52 -33.60
N TYR A 3 -6.17 4.44 -33.62
CA TYR A 3 -6.41 3.28 -32.77
C TYR A 3 -6.19 3.66 -31.30
N LYS A 4 -7.24 3.53 -30.48
CA LYS A 4 -7.17 3.78 -29.03
C LYS A 4 -7.32 2.47 -28.29
N TRP A 5 -6.52 2.28 -27.25
CA TRP A 5 -6.57 1.11 -26.38
C TRP A 5 -6.42 1.57 -24.92
N CYS A 6 -7.07 0.85 -24.01
CA CYS A 6 -6.98 1.17 -22.60
C CYS A 6 -5.66 0.70 -21.98
N VAL A 7 -4.93 1.61 -21.35
CA VAL A 7 -3.64 1.30 -20.71
C VAL A 7 -3.76 0.37 -19.51
N VAL A 8 -4.94 0.29 -18.88
CA VAL A 8 -5.15 -0.50 -17.67
C VAL A 8 -4.91 -1.98 -17.96
N PRO A 9 -4.01 -2.66 -17.22
CA PRO A 9 -3.81 -4.10 -17.36
C PRO A 9 -5.13 -4.88 -17.23
N LYS A 10 -5.28 -5.92 -18.05
CA LYS A 10 -6.48 -6.77 -18.15
C LYS A 10 -7.74 -6.07 -18.70
N CYS A 11 -7.67 -4.80 -19.08
CA CYS A 11 -8.75 -4.14 -19.81
C CYS A 11 -8.62 -4.44 -21.32
N THR A 12 -9.68 -4.99 -21.93
CA THR A 12 -9.72 -5.35 -23.36
C THR A 12 -10.44 -4.29 -24.21
N SER A 13 -10.80 -3.15 -23.61
CA SER A 13 -11.50 -2.06 -24.28
C SER A 13 -10.55 -1.35 -25.26
N THR A 14 -10.93 -1.41 -26.54
CA THR A 14 -10.23 -0.73 -27.64
C THR A 14 -11.24 0.02 -28.50
N SER A 15 -10.79 0.95 -29.33
CA SER A 15 -11.66 1.68 -30.26
C SER A 15 -12.28 0.79 -31.34
N ILE A 16 -11.81 -0.45 -31.48
CA ILE A 16 -12.34 -1.46 -32.40
C ILE A 16 -13.36 -2.35 -31.68
N ASN A 17 -12.98 -2.91 -30.53
CA ASN A 17 -13.83 -3.82 -29.75
C ASN A 17 -14.98 -3.09 -29.05
N SER A 18 -14.80 -1.81 -28.73
CA SER A 18 -15.79 -1.01 -27.99
C SER A 18 -15.88 0.41 -28.59
N PRO A 19 -16.41 0.55 -29.82
CA PRO A 19 -16.41 1.82 -30.54
C PRO A 19 -17.27 2.90 -29.89
N GLN A 20 -18.29 2.49 -29.10
CA GLN A 20 -19.12 3.42 -28.32
C GLN A 20 -18.51 3.80 -26.97
N THR A 21 -17.39 3.18 -26.59
CA THR A 21 -16.73 3.48 -25.32
C THR A 21 -15.89 4.73 -25.45
N LEU A 22 -16.05 5.63 -24.48
CA LEU A 22 -15.31 6.87 -24.44
C LEU A 22 -13.91 6.59 -23.91
N PHE A 23 -12.91 7.15 -24.59
CA PHE A 23 -11.52 7.06 -24.21
C PHE A 23 -11.03 8.43 -23.80
N VAL A 24 -10.61 8.55 -22.55
CA VAL A 24 -10.01 9.74 -21.98
C VAL A 24 -8.49 9.66 -22.18
N SER A 25 -7.87 10.75 -22.64
CA SER A 25 -6.42 10.86 -22.67
C SER A 25 -5.86 10.97 -21.26
N VAL A 26 -4.81 10.19 -20.96
CA VAL A 26 -4.04 10.35 -19.74
C VAL A 26 -3.38 11.75 -19.77
N PRO A 27 -3.40 12.49 -18.65
CA PRO A 27 -2.77 13.81 -18.57
C PRO A 27 -1.29 13.81 -18.96
N THR A 28 -0.83 14.93 -19.49
CA THR A 28 0.59 15.19 -19.79
C THR A 28 1.37 15.68 -18.58
N ASP A 29 0.69 16.29 -17.60
CA ASP A 29 1.30 16.71 -16.34
C ASP A 29 1.98 15.52 -15.65
N CYS A 30 3.25 15.68 -15.30
CA CYS A 30 4.08 14.60 -14.79
C CYS A 30 3.56 14.03 -13.47
N LYS A 31 3.04 14.86 -12.56
CA LYS A 31 2.56 14.41 -11.24
C LYS A 31 1.26 13.64 -11.39
N ARG A 32 0.30 14.20 -12.14
CA ARG A 32 -1.01 13.60 -12.39
C ARG A 32 -0.89 12.32 -13.21
N ARG A 33 -0.03 12.31 -14.23
CA ARG A 33 0.28 11.12 -15.05
C ARG A 33 0.84 9.98 -14.20
N LYS A 34 1.85 10.27 -13.37
CA LYS A 34 2.42 9.27 -12.44
C LYS A 34 1.34 8.70 -11.53
N LYS A 35 0.50 9.56 -10.93
CA LYS A 35 -0.63 9.14 -10.08
C LYS A 35 -1.58 8.19 -10.83
N TRP A 36 -1.98 8.54 -12.04
CA TRP A 36 -2.87 7.72 -12.86
C TRP A 36 -2.27 6.36 -13.24
N LEU A 37 -0.99 6.32 -13.63
CA LEU A 37 -0.30 5.08 -13.99
C LEU A 37 -0.13 4.17 -12.77
N LEU A 38 0.26 4.73 -11.62
CA LEU A 38 0.35 4.00 -10.36
C LEU A 38 -1.02 3.44 -9.94
N LEU A 39 -2.08 4.24 -10.04
CA LEU A 39 -3.44 3.80 -9.78
C LEU A 39 -3.86 2.69 -10.73
N ALA A 40 -3.37 2.65 -11.97
CA ALA A 40 -3.61 1.57 -12.92
C ALA A 40 -2.66 0.36 -12.74
N ARG A 41 -1.71 0.40 -11.81
CA ARG A 41 -0.63 -0.59 -11.64
C ARG A 41 0.27 -0.72 -12.87
N ARG A 42 0.60 0.40 -13.49
CA ARG A 42 1.60 0.53 -14.55
C ARG A 42 2.81 1.25 -14.00
N ASP A 43 3.99 0.80 -14.38
CA ASP A 43 5.23 1.50 -14.07
C ASP A 43 5.25 2.86 -14.82
N PRO A 44 5.32 4.00 -14.11
CA PRO A 44 5.43 5.30 -14.74
C PRO A 44 6.71 5.49 -15.57
N LYS A 45 7.78 4.71 -15.33
CA LYS A 45 9.01 4.75 -16.13
C LYS A 45 8.90 3.94 -17.41
N GLY A 46 8.04 2.92 -17.45
CA GLY A 46 7.81 2.09 -18.64
C GLY A 46 6.99 2.77 -19.73
N ILE A 47 6.42 3.96 -19.46
CA ILE A 47 5.60 4.72 -20.40
C ILE A 47 6.18 6.12 -20.53
N SER A 48 6.59 6.50 -21.73
CA SER A 48 7.09 7.85 -22.00
C SER A 48 6.07 8.92 -21.57
N SER A 49 6.55 10.01 -20.98
CA SER A 49 5.72 11.17 -20.59
C SER A 49 5.03 11.83 -21.79
N THR A 50 5.62 11.74 -22.98
CA THR A 50 5.09 12.32 -24.23
C THR A 50 4.14 11.39 -24.98
N SER A 51 4.05 10.12 -24.58
CA SER A 51 3.20 9.16 -25.28
C SER A 51 1.71 9.43 -25.05
N ASN A 52 0.93 9.37 -26.13
CA ASN A 52 -0.51 9.45 -26.08
C ASN A 52 -1.07 8.11 -25.58
N VAL A 53 -1.57 8.13 -24.36
CA VAL A 53 -2.09 6.95 -23.66
C VAL A 53 -3.51 7.23 -23.25
N PHE A 54 -4.38 6.21 -23.29
CA PHE A 54 -5.81 6.38 -23.04
C PHE A 54 -6.31 5.44 -21.94
N MET A 55 -7.37 5.87 -21.24
CA MET A 55 -8.16 5.05 -20.32
C MET A 55 -9.63 5.08 -20.76
N CYS A 56 -10.33 3.95 -20.70
CA CYS A 56 -11.75 3.92 -21.04
C CYS A 56 -12.61 4.51 -19.91
N LYS A 57 -13.83 4.93 -20.24
CA LYS A 57 -14.80 5.53 -19.30
C LYS A 57 -15.11 4.64 -18.09
N ASP A 58 -14.97 3.33 -18.23
CA ASP A 58 -15.34 2.35 -17.20
C ASP A 58 -14.46 2.46 -15.95
N HIS A 59 -13.33 3.17 -16.06
CA HIS A 59 -12.42 3.44 -14.94
C HIS A 59 -12.77 4.72 -14.16
N PHE A 60 -13.73 5.51 -14.64
CA PHE A 60 -14.11 6.81 -14.07
C PHE A 60 -15.57 6.81 -13.60
N ASP A 61 -15.90 7.78 -12.76
CA ASP A 61 -17.27 8.15 -12.46
C ASP A 61 -17.65 9.35 -13.35
N MET A 62 -18.08 9.09 -14.58
CA MET A 62 -18.26 10.12 -15.61
C MET A 62 -19.16 11.29 -15.18
N GLU A 63 -20.12 11.06 -14.28
CA GLU A 63 -21.02 12.10 -13.79
C GLU A 63 -20.32 13.06 -12.81
N LYS A 64 -19.38 12.56 -12.00
CA LYS A 64 -18.65 13.35 -11.00
C LYS A 64 -17.31 13.87 -11.51
N ASP A 65 -16.65 13.07 -12.33
CA ASP A 65 -15.29 13.31 -12.80
C ASP A 65 -15.24 14.21 -14.04
N THR A 66 -16.38 14.50 -14.68
CA THR A 66 -16.45 15.30 -15.92
C THR A 66 -17.11 16.65 -15.68
N ILE A 67 -16.43 17.73 -16.05
CA ILE A 67 -16.95 19.11 -15.95
C ILE A 67 -18.10 19.32 -16.95
N ASN A 68 -17.93 18.84 -18.18
CA ASN A 68 -18.82 19.12 -19.29
C ASN A 68 -19.69 17.92 -19.71
N TYR A 69 -20.07 17.07 -18.75
CA TYR A 69 -20.82 15.84 -19.03
C TYR A 69 -22.12 16.12 -19.81
N MET A 70 -22.90 17.09 -19.38
CA MET A 70 -24.16 17.46 -20.04
C MET A 70 -23.94 18.01 -21.44
N GLN A 71 -22.96 18.90 -21.61
CA GLN A 71 -22.63 19.46 -22.93
C GLN A 71 -22.15 18.38 -23.90
N TYR A 72 -21.36 17.42 -23.42
CA TYR A 72 -20.92 16.28 -24.20
C TYR A 72 -22.11 15.39 -24.60
N LYS A 73 -22.99 15.05 -23.64
CA LYS A 73 -24.17 14.20 -23.86
C LYS A 73 -25.17 14.82 -24.84
N MET A 74 -25.33 16.13 -24.81
CA MET A 74 -26.21 16.88 -25.72
C MET A 74 -25.57 17.19 -27.08
N GLY A 75 -24.30 16.80 -27.30
CA GLY A 75 -23.60 17.03 -28.56
C GLY A 75 -23.03 18.44 -28.76
N PHE A 76 -23.14 19.32 -27.75
CA PHE A 76 -22.55 20.67 -27.77
C PHE A 76 -21.03 20.65 -27.66
N SER A 77 -20.44 19.58 -27.11
CA SER A 77 -18.98 19.38 -27.09
C SER A 77 -18.58 18.02 -27.63
N LYS A 78 -17.55 17.99 -28.48
CA LYS A 78 -16.94 16.75 -29.00
C LYS A 78 -15.90 16.15 -28.06
N LYS A 79 -15.47 16.88 -27.03
CA LYS A 79 -14.40 16.48 -26.11
C LYS A 79 -14.93 16.43 -24.67
N ILE A 80 -14.50 15.42 -23.93
CA ILE A 80 -14.78 15.27 -22.51
C ILE A 80 -13.65 15.95 -21.74
N LEU A 81 -14.01 16.84 -20.83
CA LEU A 81 -13.10 17.54 -19.93
C LEU A 81 -13.30 17.00 -18.53
N LEU A 82 -12.24 16.40 -17.99
CA LEU A 82 -12.25 15.92 -16.63
C LEU A 82 -11.97 17.05 -15.64
N THR A 83 -12.51 16.93 -14.43
CA THR A 83 -12.15 17.79 -13.29
C THR A 83 -10.65 17.66 -12.98
N GLU A 84 -10.09 18.63 -12.28
CA GLU A 84 -8.66 18.60 -11.92
C GLU A 84 -8.33 17.41 -11.00
N ASP A 85 -9.26 17.09 -10.10
CA ASP A 85 -9.13 16.01 -9.12
C ASP A 85 -9.51 14.63 -9.67
N ALA A 86 -10.11 14.55 -10.86
CA ALA A 86 -10.52 13.28 -11.46
C ALA A 86 -9.32 12.34 -11.62
N VAL A 87 -9.50 11.13 -11.09
CA VAL A 87 -8.55 10.03 -11.14
C VAL A 87 -9.29 8.71 -11.41
N PRO A 88 -8.67 7.74 -12.07
CA PRO A 88 -9.30 6.44 -12.28
C PRO A 88 -9.45 5.73 -10.93
N THR A 89 -10.68 5.35 -10.58
CA THR A 89 -11.02 4.72 -9.30
C THR A 89 -11.55 3.29 -9.47
N LYS A 90 -12.20 3.00 -10.60
CA LYS A 90 -12.86 1.72 -10.86
C LYS A 90 -11.93 0.80 -11.65
N PHE A 91 -11.66 -0.39 -11.12
CA PHE A 91 -10.72 -1.36 -11.72
C PHE A 91 -11.27 -2.79 -11.66
N HIS A 92 -12.53 -2.97 -12.09
CA HIS A 92 -13.20 -4.28 -12.07
C HIS A 92 -12.50 -5.34 -12.93
N CYS A 93 -11.73 -4.93 -13.95
CA CYS A 93 -10.93 -5.82 -14.79
C CYS A 93 -9.74 -6.46 -14.07
N GLN A 94 -9.34 -5.95 -12.90
CA GLN A 94 -8.24 -6.48 -12.09
C GLN A 94 -8.80 -7.31 -10.94
N GLU A 95 -9.05 -8.59 -11.18
CA GLU A 95 -9.65 -9.49 -10.19
C GLU A 95 -8.85 -9.61 -8.89
N ASP A 96 -7.54 -9.49 -8.98
CA ASP A 96 -6.60 -9.46 -7.85
C ASP A 96 -6.70 -8.17 -6.99
N ARG A 97 -7.54 -7.20 -7.39
CA ARG A 97 -7.96 -6.09 -6.51
C ARG A 97 -9.16 -6.41 -5.65
N LYS A 98 -9.94 -7.44 -6.00
CA LYS A 98 -10.95 -7.97 -5.08
C LYS A 98 -10.14 -8.38 -3.85
N ARG A 99 -10.20 -7.57 -2.78
CA ARG A 99 -9.62 -7.98 -1.50
C ARG A 99 -10.16 -9.39 -1.28
N PRO A 100 -9.33 -10.38 -0.92
CA PRO A 100 -9.88 -11.60 -0.36
C PRO A 100 -10.76 -11.14 0.80
N LEU A 101 -12.08 -11.23 0.62
CA LEU A 101 -13.04 -11.02 1.69
C LEU A 101 -12.95 -12.17 2.73
N SER A 102 -11.99 -13.08 2.56
CA SER A 102 -11.58 -14.05 3.55
C SER A 102 -10.31 -13.57 4.27
N ASP A 103 -10.53 -13.13 5.50
CA ASP A 103 -9.66 -13.23 6.67
C ASP A 103 -8.67 -14.42 6.64
N ALA A 104 -7.53 -14.27 5.97
CA ALA A 104 -6.41 -15.20 6.10
C ALA A 104 -5.08 -14.49 5.76
N GLY A 105 -4.44 -13.89 6.77
CA GLY A 105 -2.98 -13.95 6.83
C GLY A 105 -2.17 -12.64 6.98
N LEU A 106 -2.70 -11.45 6.69
CA LEU A 106 -1.87 -10.22 6.74
C LEU A 106 -2.08 -9.34 7.99
N SER A 107 -3.06 -9.63 8.84
CA SER A 107 -3.28 -8.86 10.09
C SER A 107 -2.42 -9.33 11.28
N ARG A 108 -1.79 -10.51 11.21
CA ARG A 108 -1.09 -11.10 12.37
C ARG A 108 0.41 -10.81 12.44
N GLY A 109 1.04 -10.32 11.37
CA GLY A 109 2.51 -10.17 11.31
C GLY A 109 3.08 -9.22 12.36
N ALA A 110 2.49 -8.03 12.53
CA ALA A 110 2.97 -7.03 13.48
C ALA A 110 2.64 -7.39 14.94
N TYR A 111 1.42 -7.89 15.20
CA TYR A 111 0.99 -8.29 16.54
C TYR A 111 1.78 -9.50 17.06
N VAL A 112 1.97 -10.53 16.22
CA VAL A 112 2.76 -11.72 16.59
C VAL A 112 4.23 -11.35 16.81
N LYS A 113 4.81 -10.46 15.99
CA LYS A 113 6.17 -9.94 16.23
C LYS A 113 6.29 -9.23 17.58
N ARG A 114 5.32 -8.37 17.93
CA ARG A 114 5.31 -7.66 19.22
C ARG A 114 5.22 -8.64 20.40
N LYS A 115 4.27 -9.57 20.37
CA LYS A 115 4.09 -10.58 21.43
C LYS A 115 5.32 -11.48 21.60
N ARG A 116 6.01 -11.82 20.50
CA ARG A 116 7.26 -12.61 20.55
C ARG A 116 8.40 -11.83 21.19
N MET A 117 8.51 -10.54 20.89
CA MET A 117 9.51 -9.65 21.48
C MET A 117 9.27 -9.45 22.98
N ASP A 118 8.01 -9.28 23.39
CA ASP A 118 7.63 -9.13 24.80
C ASP A 118 8.06 -10.36 25.62
N LEU A 119 7.80 -11.58 25.12
CA LEU A 119 8.23 -12.82 25.76
C LEU A 119 9.76 -12.94 25.91
N VAL A 120 10.51 -12.56 24.88
CA VAL A 120 11.99 -12.57 24.93
C VAL A 120 12.50 -11.59 25.98
N ASN A 121 11.95 -10.38 26.03
CA ASN A 121 12.34 -9.37 27.00
C ASN A 121 12.03 -9.79 28.44
N THR A 122 10.87 -10.40 28.70
CA THR A 122 10.53 -10.93 30.03
C THR A 122 11.53 -12.00 30.47
N CYS A 123 11.94 -12.88 29.57
CA CYS A 123 12.90 -13.95 29.89
C CYS A 123 14.29 -13.38 30.21
N LEU A 124 14.78 -12.42 29.42
CA LEU A 124 16.05 -11.73 29.68
C LEU A 124 16.04 -11.00 31.03
N GLN A 125 14.93 -10.32 31.37
CA GLN A 125 14.80 -9.64 32.66
C GLN A 125 14.83 -10.61 33.84
N SER A 126 14.21 -11.79 33.71
CA SER A 126 14.23 -12.80 34.78
C SER A 126 15.62 -13.39 35.01
N GLN A 127 16.42 -13.61 33.96
CA GLN A 127 17.79 -14.12 34.07
C GLN A 127 18.71 -13.12 34.78
N ASN A 128 18.67 -11.86 34.37
CA ASN A 128 19.46 -10.79 35.00
C ASN A 128 19.10 -10.62 36.50
N ALA A 129 17.82 -10.79 36.86
CA ALA A 129 17.39 -10.71 38.26
C ALA A 129 17.89 -11.89 39.11
N THR A 130 17.92 -13.10 38.56
CA THR A 130 18.47 -14.27 39.27
C THR A 130 19.98 -14.22 39.43
N GLU A 131 20.70 -13.70 38.44
CA GLU A 131 22.16 -13.52 38.50
C GLU A 131 22.54 -12.48 39.56
N ALA A 132 21.84 -11.35 39.61
CA ALA A 132 22.05 -10.33 40.64
C ALA A 132 21.76 -10.83 42.08
N GLN A 133 20.79 -11.74 42.23
CA GLN A 133 20.48 -12.35 43.53
C GLN A 133 21.50 -13.42 43.94
N ALA A 134 22.01 -14.20 42.98
CA ALA A 134 23.08 -15.19 43.22
C ALA A 134 24.40 -14.50 43.60
N GLU A 135 24.72 -13.38 42.96
CA GLU A 135 25.90 -12.56 43.29
C GLU A 135 25.80 -11.91 44.68
N SER A 136 24.60 -11.47 45.11
CA SER A 136 24.42 -10.93 46.48
C SER A 136 24.58 -11.99 47.56
N LEU A 137 24.10 -13.22 47.31
CA LEU A 137 24.21 -14.32 48.27
C LEU A 137 25.65 -14.81 48.44
N GLN A 138 26.44 -14.84 47.36
CA GLN A 138 27.87 -15.15 47.44
C GLN A 138 28.66 -14.10 48.24
N LYS A 139 28.24 -12.84 48.18
CA LYS A 139 28.86 -11.75 48.92
C LYS A 139 28.55 -11.83 50.41
N ASP A 140 27.31 -12.17 50.76
CA ASP A 140 26.91 -12.37 52.16
C ASP A 140 27.55 -13.64 52.76
N GLU A 141 27.70 -14.71 51.98
CA GLU A 141 28.39 -15.94 52.41
C GLU A 141 29.90 -15.71 52.63
N SER A 142 30.55 -14.92 51.77
CA SER A 142 31.95 -14.51 51.98
C SER A 142 32.16 -13.64 53.22
N LEU A 143 31.16 -12.82 53.58
CA LEU A 143 31.21 -11.96 54.77
C LEU A 143 31.07 -12.75 56.08
N ILE A 144 30.34 -13.86 56.06
CA ILE A 144 30.16 -14.74 57.23
C ILE A 144 31.43 -15.56 57.49
N GLN A 145 32.16 -15.95 56.44
CA GLN A 145 33.42 -16.70 56.54
C GLN A 145 34.51 -15.90 57.27
N ASP A 146 34.56 -14.58 57.06
CA ASP A 146 35.55 -13.67 57.65
C ASP A 146 35.28 -13.34 59.14
N ILE A 147 34.11 -13.70 59.68
CA ILE A 147 33.71 -13.41 61.08
C ILE A 147 34.02 -14.59 62.04
N ILE A 148 34.33 -15.78 61.52
CA ILE A 148 34.46 -17.02 62.32
C ILE A 148 35.92 -17.38 62.66
N GLU A 149 36.90 -16.47 62.50
CA GLU A 149 38.27 -16.73 62.99
C GLU A 149 38.45 -16.18 64.42
N PRO A 150 38.33 -17.00 65.49
CA PRO A 150 38.58 -16.51 66.83
C PRO A 150 40.08 -16.21 66.99
N GLN A 151 40.39 -14.99 67.45
CA GLN A 151 41.71 -14.63 67.92
C GLN A 151 42.14 -15.60 69.04
N GLY A 152 43.01 -16.55 68.68
CA GLY A 152 43.67 -17.45 69.61
C GLY A 152 44.87 -16.75 70.23
N MET A 153 44.83 -16.67 71.57
CA MET A 153 45.92 -16.25 72.46
C MET A 153 47.05 -17.28 72.50
#